data_AF-A0A414ERE5-F1
#
_entry.id   AF-A0A414ERE5-F1
#
_cell.length_a   1.000
_cell.length_b   1.000
_cell.length_c   1.000
_cell.angle_alpha   90.00
_cell.angle_beta   90.00
_cell.angle_gamma   90.00
#
_symmetry.space_group_name_H-M   'P 1'
#
loop_
_entity.id
_entity.type
_entity.pdbx_description
1 polymer ?
#
loop_
_entity_poly.entity_id
_entity_poly.type
_entity_poly.pdbx_seq_one_letter_code
_entity_poly.pdbx_strand_id
1 'polypeptide(L)' 'MKYKVVYHLPSGADEEEDELFYSESEAHDAAREGLSNYRTGAEEDYLLNPGDNPLPDDDGYSYDVVEVDE' A
#
# COMPACT_ATOMS: atom_id res chain seq x y z
N MET A 1 20.04 1.94 5.64
CA MET A 1 18.97 1.02 5.22
C MET A 1 17.63 1.65 5.55
N LYS A 2 16.94 2.12 4.52
CA LYS A 2 15.54 2.52 4.60
C LYS A 2 14.74 1.66 3.61
N TYR A 3 13.44 1.62 3.77
CA TYR A 3 12.53 0.88 2.90
C TYR A 3 11.60 1.85 2.22
N LYS A 4 11.32 1.60 0.94
CA LYS A 4 10.40 2.37 0.13
C LYS A 4 9.31 1.45 -0.39
N VAL A 5 8.08 1.97 -0.43
CA VAL A 5 6.93 1.25 -1.01
C VAL A 5 6.69 1.77 -2.43
N VAL A 6 6.49 0.84 -3.36
CA VAL A 6 6.09 1.12 -4.74
C VAL A 6 4.74 0.44 -4.98
N TYR A 7 3.75 1.20 -5.38
CA TYR A 7 2.43 0.74 -5.75
C TYR A 7 2.34 0.56 -7.26
N HIS A 8 1.86 -0.60 -7.69
CA HIS A 8 1.57 -0.90 -9.09
C HIS A 8 0.06 -0.79 -9.29
N LEU A 9 -0.36 0.25 -10.00
CA LEU A 9 -1.78 0.50 -10.27
C LEU A 9 -2.27 -0.37 -11.43
N PRO A 10 -3.57 -0.72 -11.46
CA PRO A 10 -4.17 -1.43 -12.60
C PRO A 10 -4.16 -0.64 -13.91
N SER A 11 -3.93 0.67 -13.84
CA SER A 11 -3.69 1.52 -15.02
C SER A 11 -2.34 1.22 -15.70
N GLY A 12 -1.47 0.42 -15.07
CA GLY A 12 -0.10 0.16 -15.49
C GLY A 12 0.87 1.28 -15.12
N ALA A 13 0.43 2.21 -14.26
CA ALA A 13 1.30 3.24 -13.69
C ALA A 13 1.84 2.78 -12.34
N ASP A 14 3.07 3.17 -12.04
CA ASP A 14 3.70 2.94 -10.76
C ASP A 14 3.68 4.24 -9.96
N GLU A 15 3.23 4.16 -8.71
CA GLU A 15 3.27 5.26 -7.74
C GLU A 15 4.21 4.90 -6.60
N GLU A 16 4.97 5.88 -6.14
CA GLU A 16 5.97 5.69 -5.10
C GLU A 16 5.48 6.38 -3.83
N GLU A 17 5.59 5.70 -2.68
CA GLU A 17 5.40 6.40 -1.40
C GLU A 17 6.56 7.39 -1.20
N ASP A 18 6.20 8.61 -0.84
CA ASP A 18 7.13 9.68 -0.50
C ASP A 18 7.81 9.41 0.86
N GLU A 19 7.14 8.69 1.76
CA GLU A 19 7.69 8.31 3.06
C GLU A 19 8.65 7.10 2.96
N LEU A 20 9.78 7.22 3.66
CA LEU A 20 10.77 6.15 3.79
C LEU A 20 10.72 5.57 5.21
N PHE A 21 10.67 4.24 5.28
CA PHE A 21 10.52 3.51 6.55
C PHE A 21 11.85 2.94 7.05
N TYR A 22 11.97 2.76 8.36
CA TYR A 22 13.18 2.19 8.98
C TYR A 22 13.15 0.66 9.06
N SER A 23 11.98 0.05 8.86
CA SER A 23 11.82 -1.40 8.83
C SER A 23 10.91 -1.87 7.69
N GLU A 24 11.19 -3.08 7.19
CA GLU A 24 10.39 -3.74 6.16
C GLU A 24 8.94 -3.96 6.62
N SER A 25 8.75 -4.29 7.89
CA SER A 25 7.42 -4.50 8.47
C SER A 25 6.58 -3.23 8.48
N GLU A 26 7.18 -2.07 8.79
CA GLU A 26 6.49 -0.79 8.75
C GLU A 26 6.11 -0.42 7.31
N ALA A 27 7.02 -0.64 6.35
CA ALA A 27 6.73 -0.42 4.94
C ALA A 27 5.57 -1.31 4.44
N HIS A 28 5.51 -2.58 4.88
CA HIS A 28 4.37 -3.45 4.55
C HIS A 28 3.05 -2.99 5.16
N ASP A 29 3.04 -2.49 6.40
CA ASP A 29 1.83 -1.97 7.02
C ASP A 29 1.35 -0.71 6.30
N ALA A 30 2.25 0.22 5.99
CA ALA A 30 1.95 1.39 5.18
C ALA A 30 1.41 1.01 3.80
N ALA A 31 2.03 0.03 3.13
CA ALA A 31 1.56 -0.44 1.82
C ALA A 31 0.17 -1.07 1.86
N ARG A 32 -0.15 -1.82 2.92
CA ARG A 32 -1.49 -2.38 3.16
C ARG A 32 -2.51 -1.29 3.42
N GLU A 33 -2.12 -0.25 4.17
CA GLU A 33 -2.96 0.92 4.40
C GLU A 33 -3.24 1.64 3.07
N GLY A 34 -2.21 1.91 2.25
CA GLY A 34 -2.36 2.51 0.92
C GLY A 34 -3.26 1.68 0.00
N LEU A 35 -3.09 0.36 -0.03
CA LEU A 35 -3.97 -0.57 -0.76
C LEU A 35 -5.42 -0.48 -0.26
N SER A 36 -5.61 -0.43 1.06
CA SER A 36 -6.92 -0.29 1.66
C SER A 36 -7.57 1.02 1.24
N ASN A 37 -6.85 2.14 1.34
CA ASN A 37 -7.30 3.48 0.97
C ASN A 37 -7.65 3.57 -0.52
N TYR A 38 -6.83 2.95 -1.39
CA TYR A 38 -7.11 2.83 -2.82
C TYR A 38 -8.44 2.10 -3.08
N ARG A 39 -8.64 0.95 -2.42
CA ARG A 39 -9.81 0.09 -2.62
C ARG A 39 -11.10 0.66 -2.02
N THR A 40 -11.01 1.38 -0.91
CA THR A 40 -12.16 2.06 -0.29
C THR A 40 -12.44 3.43 -0.93
N GLY A 41 -11.51 3.93 -1.75
CA GLY A 41 -11.60 5.24 -2.39
C GLY A 41 -11.61 6.40 -1.38
N ALA A 42 -11.10 6.17 -0.18
CA ALA A 42 -11.33 7.03 0.97
C ALA A 42 -10.10 7.14 1.85
N GLU A 43 -9.54 8.34 1.90
CA GLU A 43 -8.95 8.92 3.12
C GLU A 43 -10.04 9.22 4.18
N GLU A 44 -11.12 8.43 4.25
CA GLU A 44 -12.23 8.64 5.17
C GLU A 44 -12.68 7.32 5.82
N ASP A 45 -12.55 7.32 7.14
CA ASP A 45 -13.14 6.44 8.15
C ASP A 45 -12.58 5.01 8.32
N TYR A 46 -11.67 4.90 9.30
CA TYR A 46 -11.25 3.70 10.04
C TYR A 46 -12.44 3.00 10.76
N LEU A 47 -13.46 2.55 10.03
CA LEU A 47 -14.63 1.85 10.60
C LEU A 47 -14.96 0.53 9.90
N LEU A 48 -14.08 0.03 9.02
CA LEU A 48 -14.26 -1.28 8.40
C LEU A 48 -13.64 -2.36 9.29
N ASN A 49 -14.48 -3.24 9.83
CA ASN A 49 -13.98 -4.43 10.51
C ASN A 49 -13.23 -5.32 9.50
N PRO A 50 -12.21 -6.06 9.95
CA PRO A 50 -11.53 -7.03 9.08
C PRO A 50 -12.55 -8.02 8.49
N GLY A 51 -12.72 -7.97 7.16
CA GLY A 51 -13.66 -8.81 6.42
C GLY A 51 -14.92 -8.12 5.86
N ASP A 52 -15.21 -6.87 6.22
CA ASP A 52 -16.39 -6.14 5.71
C ASP A 52 -16.23 -5.58 4.29
N ASN A 53 -14.99 -5.49 3.81
CA ASN A 53 -14.69 -5.22 2.40
C ASN A 53 -13.99 -6.46 1.84
N PRO A 54 -14.71 -7.44 1.26
CA PRO A 54 -14.07 -8.50 0.50
C PRO A 54 -13.42 -7.84 -0.70
N LEU A 55 -12.12 -7.56 -0.57
CA LEU A 55 -11.35 -6.95 -1.63
C LEU A 55 -11.38 -7.93 -2.82
N PRO A 56 -11.57 -7.45 -4.06
CA PRO A 56 -11.41 -8.31 -5.22
C PRO A 56 -10.05 -9.03 -5.11
N ASP A 57 -10.02 -10.34 -5.33
CA ASP A 57 -8.80 -11.14 -5.20
C ASP A 57 -7.64 -10.59 -6.06
N ASP A 58 -7.96 -9.88 -7.14
CA ASP A 58 -7.02 -9.15 -7.98
C ASP A 58 -7.74 -7.99 -8.69
N ASP A 59 -7.62 -6.78 -8.14
CA ASP A 59 -8.01 -5.53 -8.79
C ASP A 59 -6.88 -4.94 -9.64
N GLY A 60 -5.79 -5.69 -9.85
CA GLY A 60 -4.57 -5.25 -10.53
C GLY A 60 -3.75 -4.23 -9.74
N TYR A 61 -4.14 -3.93 -8.49
CA TYR A 61 -3.33 -3.13 -7.57
C TYR A 61 -2.43 -4.06 -6.77
N SER A 62 -1.12 -3.89 -6.90
CA SER A 62 -0.12 -4.60 -6.11
C SER A 62 0.92 -3.63 -5.55
N TYR A 63 1.78 -4.11 -4.66
CA TYR A 63 2.83 -3.28 -4.10
C TYR A 63 4.11 -4.09 -3.89
N ASP A 64 5.24 -3.41 -3.96
CA ASP A 64 6.57 -3.93 -3.67
C ASP A 64 7.24 -3.07 -2.59
N VAL A 65 8.01 -3.72 -1.71
CA VAL A 65 8.85 -3.07 -0.71
C VAL A 65 10.29 -3.22 -1.14
N VAL A 66 10.97 -2.10 -1.36
CA VAL A 66 12.35 -2.06 -1.86
C VAL A 66 13.26 -1.45 -0.80
N GLU A 67 14.35 -2.14 -0.48
CA GLU A 67 15.41 -1.60 0.36
C GLU A 67 16.21 -0.54 -0.41
N VAL A 68 16.35 0.64 0.17
CA VAL A 68 17.13 1.75 -0.35
C VAL A 68 18.25 2.10 0.63
N ASP A 69 19.48 2.17 0.12
CA ASP A 69 20.60 2.82 0.80
C ASP A 69 20.48 4.32 0.54
N GLU A 70 20.58 5.15 1.60
CA GLU A 70 20.45 6.61 1.50
C GLU A 70 21.52 7.25 0.61
#